data_AF-A0A1C6S2P3-F1
#
_entry.id   AF-A0A1C6S2P3-F1
#
_cell.length_a   1.000
_cell.length_b   1.000
_cell.length_c   1.000
_cell.angle_alpha   90.00
_cell.angle_beta   90.00
_cell.angle_gamma   90.00
#
_symmetry.space_group_name_H-M   'P 1'
#
loop_
_entity.id
_entity.type
_entity.pdbx_description
1 polymer ?
#
loop_
_entity_poly.entity_id
_entity_poly.type
_entity_poly.pdbx_seq_one_letter_code
_entity_poly.pdbx_strand_id
1 'polypeptide(L)'
;MKRGEGGVTSVAPGRPEPAGEGLVKVRFRFAPRDGWLPYDTEGLWAELVDPDRARVANVPFLQDGIAQGDVVRFTTDDGVRWAVGRVEASGNCTIRVLPVPDGPLGRSAQAVHEQFARFGLGGEAFSRELPLVALHVPADADLAAIKGLLKSGEERGWWAFEEACITDAWRDA
;
A
#
# COMPACT_ATOMS: atom_id res chain seq x y z
N MET A 1 -1.86 28.52 23.45
CA MET A 1 -1.52 27.13 23.82
C MET A 1 -2.79 26.29 23.69
N LYS A 2 -3.02 25.68 22.53
CA LYS A 2 -4.11 24.70 22.32
C LYS A 2 -3.45 23.35 22.11
N ARG A 3 -3.72 22.42 23.04
CA ARG A 3 -3.49 20.99 22.82
C ARG A 3 -4.44 20.56 21.70
N GLY A 4 -3.90 20.11 20.58
CA GLY A 4 -4.64 19.41 19.55
C GLY A 4 -4.40 17.92 19.75
N GLU A 5 -5.46 17.18 20.07
CA GLU A 5 -5.46 15.73 20.17
C GLU A 5 -4.93 15.13 18.87
N GLY A 6 -3.84 14.36 18.95
CA GLY A 6 -3.23 13.65 17.84
C GLY A 6 -4.10 12.48 17.40
N GLY A 7 -5.17 12.78 16.68
CA GLY A 7 -6.01 11.77 16.05
C GLY A 7 -5.20 10.86 15.13
N VAL A 8 -5.46 9.56 15.22
CA VAL A 8 -4.91 8.49 14.38
C VAL A 8 -5.52 8.58 12.98
N THR A 9 -5.26 9.66 12.25
CA THR A 9 -5.83 9.85 10.91
C THR A 9 -5.03 9.05 9.89
N SER A 10 -5.72 8.13 9.21
CA SER A 10 -5.25 7.45 8.00
C SER A 10 -5.10 8.47 6.85
N VAL A 11 -4.13 8.26 5.97
CA VAL A 11 -3.96 9.07 4.74
C VAL A 11 -5.12 8.89 3.75
N ALA A 12 -5.70 7.68 3.72
CA ALA A 12 -6.90 7.39 2.94
C ALA A 12 -8.14 7.73 3.79
N PRO A 13 -8.99 8.69 3.36
CA PRO A 13 -10.22 9.06 4.06
C PRO A 13 -11.16 7.87 4.20
N GLY A 14 -11.60 7.57 5.42
CA GLY A 14 -12.54 6.47 5.65
C GLY A 14 -11.95 5.06 5.52
N ARG A 15 -10.60 4.91 5.48
CA ARG A 15 -9.95 3.59 5.57
C ARG A 15 -10.43 2.90 6.86
N PRO A 16 -11.16 1.77 6.76
CA PRO A 16 -11.71 1.12 7.94
C PRO A 16 -10.59 0.71 8.89
N GLU A 17 -10.87 0.77 10.19
CA GLU A 17 -10.01 0.07 11.14
C GLU A 17 -10.14 -1.43 10.86
N PRO A 18 -9.02 -2.16 10.72
CA PRO A 18 -9.05 -3.58 10.49
C PRO A 18 -9.76 -4.29 11.66
N ALA A 19 -10.56 -5.30 11.33
CA ALA A 19 -11.20 -6.15 12.32
C ALA A 19 -10.13 -7.05 12.96
N GLY A 20 -9.61 -6.64 14.12
CA GLY A 20 -8.65 -7.41 14.91
C GLY A 20 -8.29 -6.70 16.20
N GLU A 21 -8.53 -7.35 17.35
CA GLU A 21 -7.99 -6.89 18.62
C GLU A 21 -6.45 -6.95 18.55
N GLY A 22 -5.76 -5.87 18.91
CA GLY A 22 -4.29 -5.86 19.06
C GLY A 22 -3.47 -5.31 17.90
N LEU A 23 -4.09 -4.75 16.86
CA LEU A 23 -3.35 -4.03 15.81
C LEU A 23 -2.86 -2.67 16.30
N VAL A 24 -1.62 -2.34 15.96
CA VAL A 24 -1.00 -1.05 16.24
C VAL A 24 -0.83 -0.25 14.94
N LYS A 25 -0.84 1.08 15.06
CA LYS A 25 -0.48 1.96 13.95
C LYS A 25 1.03 2.22 13.97
N VAL A 26 1.70 1.99 12.85
CA VAL A 26 3.10 2.39 12.61
C VAL A 26 3.09 3.46 11.53
N ARG A 27 3.70 4.62 11.82
CA ARG A 27 3.82 5.74 10.87
C ARG A 27 5.15 5.73 10.15
N PHE A 28 5.10 5.97 8.86
CA PHE A 28 6.25 6.13 7.99
C PHE A 28 6.35 7.60 7.58
N ARG A 29 7.58 8.10 7.45
CA ARG A 29 7.87 9.44 6.93
C ARG A 29 8.54 9.31 5.57
N PHE A 30 8.16 10.16 4.63
CA PHE A 30 8.75 10.24 3.31
C PHE A 30 8.71 11.68 2.80
N ALA A 31 9.53 12.00 1.81
CA ALA A 31 9.45 13.28 1.13
C ALA A 31 8.20 13.29 0.23
N PRO A 32 7.33 14.32 0.31
CA PRO A 32 6.26 14.49 -0.66
C PRO A 32 6.80 14.53 -2.09
N ARG A 33 6.07 13.92 -3.02
CA ARG A 33 6.39 13.96 -4.46
C ARG A 33 5.76 15.20 -5.08
N ASP A 34 6.55 15.94 -5.85
CA ASP A 34 6.04 17.11 -6.58
C ASP A 34 4.92 16.72 -7.56
N GLY A 35 3.88 17.54 -7.63
CA GLY A 35 2.69 17.27 -8.46
C GLY A 35 1.83 16.07 -8.03
N TRP A 36 2.06 15.51 -6.84
CA TRP A 36 1.31 14.36 -6.31
C TRP A 36 0.52 14.72 -5.04
N LEU A 37 0.11 13.71 -4.27
CA LEU A 37 -0.56 13.89 -2.99
C LEU A 37 0.35 14.62 -1.99
N PRO A 38 -0.19 15.58 -1.20
CA PRO A 38 0.60 16.48 -0.35
C PRO A 38 1.03 15.84 0.99
N TYR A 39 1.02 14.52 1.09
CA TYR A 39 1.34 13.81 2.32
C TYR A 39 2.85 13.57 2.43
N ASP A 40 3.35 13.70 3.65
CA ASP A 40 4.73 13.40 4.06
C ASP A 40 4.81 12.18 4.99
N THR A 41 3.64 11.61 5.33
CA THR A 41 3.51 10.47 6.21
C THR A 41 2.41 9.52 5.75
N GLU A 42 2.57 8.24 6.08
CA GLU A 42 1.52 7.22 5.95
C GLU A 42 1.47 6.37 7.22
N GLY A 43 0.27 6.06 7.70
CA GLY A 43 0.05 5.16 8.83
C GLY A 43 -0.44 3.80 8.38
N LEU A 44 0.38 2.76 8.57
CA LEU A 44 0.02 1.37 8.30
C LEU A 44 -0.38 0.66 9.59
N TRP A 45 -1.36 -0.24 9.48
CA TRP A 45 -1.71 -1.15 10.55
C TRP A 45 -0.69 -2.27 10.60
N ALA A 46 -0.36 -2.73 11.80
CA ALA A 46 0.64 -3.77 12.00
C ALA A 46 0.35 -4.59 13.26
N GLU A 47 0.76 -5.85 13.25
CA GLU A 47 0.77 -6.74 14.41
C GLU A 47 2.11 -6.62 15.12
N LEU A 48 2.12 -6.44 16.44
CA LEU A 48 3.38 -6.45 17.19
C LEU A 48 4.02 -7.85 17.10
N VAL A 49 5.30 -7.88 16.72
CA VAL A 49 6.14 -9.08 16.77
C VAL A 49 6.87 -9.11 18.11
N ASP A 50 7.35 -7.95 18.57
CA ASP A 50 8.01 -7.74 19.87
C ASP A 50 7.94 -6.23 20.22
N PRO A 51 8.63 -5.74 21.29
CA PRO A 51 8.50 -4.35 21.72
C PRO A 51 8.89 -3.28 20.70
N ASP A 52 9.78 -3.56 19.74
CA ASP A 52 10.27 -2.59 18.75
C ASP A 52 10.07 -3.02 17.29
N ARG A 53 9.44 -4.16 17.05
CA ARG A 53 9.11 -4.67 15.71
C ARG A 53 7.64 -5.00 15.54
N ALA A 54 7.12 -4.73 14.35
CA ALA A 54 5.76 -5.06 13.97
C ALA A 54 5.69 -5.55 12.53
N ARG A 55 4.78 -6.49 12.26
CA ARG A 55 4.48 -7.01 10.92
C ARG A 55 3.37 -6.17 10.30
N VAL A 56 3.63 -5.56 9.15
CA VAL A 56 2.68 -4.74 8.41
C VAL A 56 1.47 -5.59 8.00
N ALA A 57 0.27 -5.16 8.34
CA ALA A 57 -0.97 -5.91 8.16
C ALA A 57 -1.81 -5.42 6.97
N ASN A 58 -1.42 -4.33 6.31
CA ASN A 58 -2.15 -3.78 5.18
C ASN A 58 -1.24 -3.11 4.13
N VAL A 59 -1.76 -3.00 2.91
CA VAL A 59 -1.00 -2.53 1.75
C VAL A 59 -0.74 -1.01 1.80
N PRO A 60 0.48 -0.51 1.49
CA PRO A 60 0.78 0.92 1.47
C PRO A 60 0.31 1.64 0.20
N PHE A 61 -0.27 2.82 0.38
CA PHE A 61 -0.66 3.70 -0.72
C PHE A 61 0.45 4.65 -1.16
N LEU A 62 1.38 5.01 -0.27
CA LEU A 62 2.36 6.07 -0.50
C LEU A 62 3.79 5.66 -0.10
N GLN A 63 3.94 4.86 0.96
CA GLN A 63 5.25 4.40 1.42
C GLN A 63 5.88 3.40 0.45
N ASP A 64 7.03 3.75 -0.12
CA ASP A 64 7.81 2.87 -1.00
C ASP A 64 8.67 1.86 -0.22
N GLY A 65 9.01 0.75 -0.86
CA GLY A 65 9.91 -0.27 -0.32
C GLY A 65 9.33 -1.11 0.82
N ILE A 66 8.04 -1.00 1.10
CA ILE A 66 7.31 -1.77 2.11
C ILE A 66 6.18 -2.55 1.44
N ALA A 67 6.04 -3.82 1.82
CA ALA A 67 4.90 -4.66 1.45
C ALA A 67 4.11 -5.10 2.69
N GLN A 68 2.83 -5.41 2.49
CA GLN A 68 2.04 -6.12 3.50
C GLN A 68 2.74 -7.44 3.84
N GLY A 69 2.86 -7.74 5.14
CA GLY A 69 3.59 -8.88 5.68
C GLY A 69 5.05 -8.58 6.05
N ASP A 70 5.64 -7.47 5.59
CA ASP A 70 7.01 -7.09 5.99
C ASP A 70 7.08 -6.82 7.49
N VAL A 71 8.19 -7.19 8.13
CA VAL A 71 8.47 -6.79 9.51
C VAL A 71 9.30 -5.52 9.49
N VAL A 72 8.83 -4.51 10.22
CA VAL A 72 9.52 -3.22 10.36
C VAL A 72 9.93 -3.01 11.81
N ARG A 73 11.08 -2.36 12.01
CA ARG A 73 11.45 -1.78 13.31
C ARG A 73 10.83 -0.40 13.44
N PHE A 74 10.41 -0.03 14.65
CA PHE A 74 9.95 1.32 14.97
C PHE A 74 10.56 1.84 16.26
N THR A 75 10.59 3.17 16.42
CA THR A 75 10.78 3.84 17.71
C THR A 75 9.46 4.42 18.19
N THR A 76 9.30 4.59 19.50
CA THR A 76 8.12 5.28 20.05
C THR A 76 8.53 6.66 20.54
N ASP A 77 7.87 7.68 20.00
CA ASP A 77 8.06 9.09 20.35
C ASP A 77 6.69 9.73 20.57
N ASP A 78 6.46 10.30 21.76
CA ASP A 78 5.16 10.82 22.19
C ASP A 78 3.96 9.88 21.92
N GLY A 79 4.18 8.57 22.14
CA GLY A 79 3.17 7.52 21.93
C GLY A 79 2.94 7.14 20.46
N VAL A 80 3.63 7.79 19.52
CA VAL A 80 3.59 7.47 18.09
C VAL A 80 4.72 6.51 17.75
N ARG A 81 4.39 5.41 17.07
CA ARG A 81 5.37 4.45 16.55
C ARG A 81 5.85 4.91 15.18
N TRP A 82 7.09 5.32 15.08
CA TRP A 82 7.72 5.75 13.83
C TRP A 82 8.60 4.64 13.28
N ALA A 83 8.30 4.19 12.07
CA ALA A 83 9.12 3.21 11.37
C ALA A 83 10.55 3.74 11.18
N VAL A 84 11.52 2.88 11.50
CA VAL A 84 12.95 3.10 11.25
C VAL A 84 13.36 2.43 9.94
N GLY A 85 12.70 1.32 9.60
CA GLY A 85 12.94 0.61 8.34
C GLY A 85 12.45 -0.83 8.39
N ARG A 86 12.46 -1.49 7.23
CA ARG A 86 12.21 -2.92 7.10
C ARG A 86 13.38 -3.72 7.66
N VAL A 87 13.06 -4.73 8.46
CA VAL A 87 14.03 -5.67 9.04
C VAL A 87 13.83 -7.10 8.54
N GLU A 88 12.65 -7.43 8.01
CA GLU A 88 12.38 -8.72 7.35
C GLU A 88 11.44 -8.49 6.17
N ALA A 89 11.81 -9.02 5.01
CA ALA A 89 10.96 -8.97 3.81
C ALA A 89 10.05 -10.20 3.78
N SER A 90 8.76 -9.97 3.51
CA SER A 90 7.76 -11.02 3.35
C SER A 90 7.87 -11.80 2.04
N GLY A 91 8.59 -11.25 1.06
CA GLY A 91 8.58 -11.72 -0.33
C GLY A 91 7.38 -11.21 -1.15
N ASN A 92 6.42 -10.53 -0.51
CA ASN A 92 5.28 -9.93 -1.20
C ASN A 92 5.68 -8.67 -1.95
N CYS A 93 4.86 -8.28 -2.92
CA CYS A 93 4.98 -7.02 -3.63
C CYS A 93 3.81 -6.07 -3.31
N THR A 94 4.09 -4.77 -3.40
CA THR A 94 3.10 -3.69 -3.41
C THR A 94 3.10 -3.09 -4.81
N ILE A 95 1.98 -3.24 -5.52
CA ILE A 95 1.78 -2.62 -6.83
C ILE A 95 0.64 -1.62 -6.73
N ARG A 96 0.86 -0.39 -7.18
CA ARG A 96 -0.17 0.65 -7.18
C ARG A 96 -0.68 0.86 -8.60
N VAL A 97 -1.98 0.87 -8.79
CA VAL A 97 -2.64 0.98 -10.10
C VAL A 97 -3.61 2.14 -10.06
N LEU A 98 -3.45 3.11 -10.96
CA LEU A 98 -4.34 4.25 -11.08
C LEU A 98 -5.04 4.21 -12.44
N PRO A 99 -6.37 3.99 -12.49
CA PRO A 99 -7.07 3.95 -13.76
C PRO A 99 -7.03 5.32 -14.44
N VAL A 100 -6.86 5.32 -15.77
CA VAL A 100 -6.88 6.54 -16.56
C VAL A 100 -8.32 7.07 -16.61
N PRO A 101 -8.59 8.32 -16.20
CA PRO A 101 -9.94 8.85 -16.11
C PRO A 101 -10.80 8.70 -17.36
N ASP A 102 -10.23 8.98 -18.52
CA ASP A 102 -10.91 8.92 -19.83
C ASP A 102 -10.61 7.60 -20.57
N GLY A 103 -10.01 6.64 -19.88
CA GLY A 103 -9.68 5.32 -20.42
C GLY A 103 -10.87 4.35 -20.40
N PRO A 104 -10.71 3.15 -21.00
CA PRO A 104 -11.79 2.16 -21.13
C PRO A 104 -12.43 1.69 -19.82
N LEU A 105 -11.73 1.80 -18.69
CA LEU A 105 -12.23 1.41 -17.37
C LEU A 105 -12.81 2.60 -16.57
N GLY A 106 -12.65 3.83 -17.07
CA GLY A 106 -13.04 5.06 -16.38
C GLY A 106 -12.39 5.21 -15.00
N ARG A 107 -12.91 6.12 -14.17
CA ARG A 107 -12.46 6.33 -12.78
C ARG A 107 -12.98 5.24 -11.82
N SER A 108 -12.70 3.97 -12.09
CA SER A 108 -13.25 2.84 -11.32
C SER A 108 -12.18 1.94 -10.73
N ALA A 109 -11.96 2.06 -9.42
CA ALA A 109 -11.16 1.10 -8.67
C ALA A 109 -11.74 -0.32 -8.72
N GLN A 110 -13.08 -0.44 -8.74
CA GLN A 110 -13.76 -1.73 -8.88
C GLN A 110 -13.41 -2.40 -10.21
N ALA A 111 -13.44 -1.65 -11.33
CA ALA A 111 -13.12 -2.20 -12.64
C ALA A 111 -11.66 -2.67 -12.72
N VAL A 112 -10.74 -1.99 -12.03
CA VAL A 112 -9.35 -2.44 -11.86
C VAL A 112 -9.32 -3.78 -11.12
N HIS A 113 -9.95 -3.88 -9.93
CA HIS A 113 -10.00 -5.13 -9.16
C HIS A 113 -10.59 -6.29 -9.96
N GLU A 114 -11.64 -6.06 -10.74
CA GLU A 114 -12.26 -7.08 -11.60
C GLU A 114 -11.28 -7.67 -12.63
N GLN A 115 -10.34 -6.89 -13.17
CA GLN A 115 -9.30 -7.42 -14.07
C GLN A 115 -8.35 -8.39 -13.35
N PHE A 116 -8.12 -8.19 -12.05
CA PHE A 116 -7.24 -9.03 -11.24
C PHE A 116 -7.97 -10.16 -10.50
N ALA A 117 -9.30 -10.25 -10.60
CA ALA A 117 -10.12 -11.18 -9.81
C ALA A 117 -9.66 -12.65 -9.93
N ARG A 118 -9.20 -13.07 -11.12
CA ARG A 118 -8.70 -14.43 -11.37
C ARG A 118 -7.47 -14.81 -10.55
N PHE A 119 -6.72 -13.83 -10.06
CA PHE A 119 -5.51 -14.03 -9.25
C PHE A 119 -5.81 -14.05 -7.75
N GLY A 120 -7.03 -13.69 -7.33
CA GLY A 120 -7.42 -13.67 -5.92
C GLY A 120 -6.60 -12.69 -5.07
N LEU A 121 -6.11 -11.60 -5.67
CA LEU A 121 -5.26 -10.62 -4.96
C LEU A 121 -6.05 -9.86 -3.89
N GLY A 122 -5.39 -9.60 -2.77
CA GLY A 122 -5.84 -8.58 -1.82
C GLY A 122 -5.52 -7.17 -2.34
N GLY A 123 -6.05 -6.17 -1.65
CA GLY A 123 -5.74 -4.78 -1.95
C GLY A 123 -6.78 -3.82 -1.40
N GLU A 124 -6.50 -2.53 -1.55
CA GLU A 124 -7.36 -1.45 -1.08
C GLU A 124 -7.41 -0.32 -2.10
N ALA A 125 -8.51 0.43 -2.11
CA ALA A 125 -8.65 1.65 -2.89
C ALA A 125 -8.49 2.87 -1.98
N PHE A 126 -7.76 3.89 -2.46
CA PHE A 126 -7.42 5.08 -1.67
C PHE A 126 -8.66 5.93 -1.34
N SER A 127 -9.40 6.37 -2.36
CA SER A 127 -10.70 7.05 -2.20
C SER A 127 -11.54 6.93 -3.48
N ARG A 128 -12.76 7.47 -3.46
CA ARG A 128 -13.60 7.53 -4.67
C ARG A 128 -13.10 8.59 -5.67
N GLU A 129 -12.57 9.69 -5.16
CA GLU A 129 -12.09 10.83 -5.94
C GLU A 129 -10.73 10.54 -6.59
N LEU A 130 -9.87 9.79 -5.88
CA LEU A 130 -8.62 9.25 -6.39
C LEU A 130 -8.67 7.71 -6.31
N PRO A 131 -9.12 7.02 -7.38
CA PRO A 131 -9.31 5.57 -7.39
C PRO A 131 -7.99 4.80 -7.52
N LEU A 132 -6.95 5.23 -6.80
CA LEU A 132 -5.67 4.53 -6.69
C LEU A 132 -5.90 3.21 -5.95
N VAL A 133 -5.61 2.10 -6.63
CA VAL A 133 -5.68 0.75 -6.06
C VAL A 133 -4.28 0.31 -5.67
N ALA A 134 -4.06 0.04 -4.38
CA ALA A 134 -2.86 -0.61 -3.91
C ALA A 134 -3.13 -2.11 -3.80
N LEU A 135 -2.45 -2.91 -4.61
CA LEU A 135 -2.57 -4.36 -4.67
C LEU A 135 -1.52 -5.00 -3.75
N HIS A 136 -1.96 -5.98 -2.96
CA HIS A 136 -1.09 -6.92 -2.29
C HIS A 136 -0.88 -8.12 -3.22
N VAL A 137 0.36 -8.31 -3.68
CA VAL A 137 0.75 -9.45 -4.52
C VAL A 137 1.56 -10.43 -3.66
N PRO A 138 1.00 -11.59 -3.30
CA PRO A 138 1.72 -12.62 -2.53
C PRO A 138 2.95 -13.16 -3.27
N ALA A 139 3.97 -13.58 -2.51
CA ALA A 139 5.21 -14.13 -3.05
C ALA A 139 5.02 -15.39 -3.92
N ASP A 140 3.95 -16.14 -3.68
CA ASP A 140 3.59 -17.38 -4.36
C ASP A 140 2.54 -17.19 -5.48
N ALA A 141 2.16 -15.94 -5.78
CA ALA A 141 1.25 -15.63 -6.87
C ALA A 141 1.91 -15.83 -8.25
N ASP A 142 1.10 -15.90 -9.31
CA ASP A 142 1.58 -15.95 -10.70
C ASP A 142 2.12 -14.58 -11.15
N LEU A 143 3.35 -14.27 -10.73
CA LEU A 143 3.98 -12.96 -10.91
C LEU A 143 4.07 -12.57 -12.39
N ALA A 144 4.41 -13.53 -13.26
CA ALA A 144 4.56 -13.29 -14.70
C ALA A 144 3.21 -12.89 -15.33
N ALA A 145 2.14 -13.63 -15.02
CA ALA A 145 0.82 -13.30 -15.54
C ALA A 145 0.25 -11.98 -14.99
N ILE A 146 0.53 -11.66 -13.72
CA ILE A 146 0.12 -10.38 -13.10
C ILE A 146 0.87 -9.22 -13.75
N LYS A 147 2.20 -9.31 -13.87
CA LYS A 147 3.04 -8.31 -14.52
C LYS A 147 2.69 -8.12 -16.00
N GLY A 148 2.38 -9.22 -16.71
CA GLY A 148 1.88 -9.18 -18.08
C GLY A 148 0.54 -8.44 -18.20
N LEU A 149 -0.39 -8.66 -17.27
CA LEU A 149 -1.66 -7.93 -17.25
C LEU A 149 -1.46 -6.43 -16.99
N LEU A 150 -0.60 -6.06 -16.03
CA LEU A 150 -0.30 -4.67 -15.71
C LEU A 150 0.22 -3.91 -16.94
N LYS A 151 1.22 -4.48 -17.61
CA LYS A 151 1.81 -3.91 -18.84
C LYS A 151 0.78 -3.80 -19.96
N SER A 152 0.02 -4.86 -20.23
CA SER A 152 -1.00 -4.83 -21.28
C SER A 152 -2.10 -3.81 -20.99
N GLY A 153 -2.50 -3.66 -19.72
CA GLY A 153 -3.50 -2.65 -19.33
C GLY A 153 -2.97 -1.23 -19.54
N GLU A 154 -1.70 -0.97 -19.20
CA GLU A 154 -1.06 0.33 -19.47
C GLU A 154 -0.98 0.64 -20.96
N GLU A 155 -0.53 -0.32 -21.79
CA GLU A 155 -0.49 -0.19 -23.26
C GLU A 155 -1.86 0.09 -23.88
N ARG A 156 -2.93 -0.42 -23.25
CA ARG A 156 -4.32 -0.24 -23.69
C ARG A 156 -4.97 1.02 -23.11
N GLY A 157 -4.22 1.82 -22.37
CA GLY A 157 -4.70 3.05 -21.73
C GLY A 157 -5.72 2.81 -20.62
N TRP A 158 -5.70 1.65 -19.97
CA TRP A 158 -6.59 1.32 -18.87
C TRP A 158 -6.19 2.01 -17.58
N TRP A 159 -4.88 2.05 -17.30
CA TRP A 159 -4.30 2.59 -16.09
C TRP A 159 -2.83 2.98 -16.32
N ALA A 160 -2.27 3.71 -15.37
CA ALA A 160 -0.83 3.69 -15.09
C ALA A 160 -0.59 2.83 -13.85
N PHE A 161 0.61 2.24 -13.72
CA PHE A 161 0.95 1.49 -12.51
C PHE A 161 2.35 1.80 -11.99
N GLU A 162 2.58 1.51 -10.72
CA GLU A 162 3.84 1.73 -10.02
C GLU A 162 4.25 0.50 -9.21
N GLU A 163 5.52 0.13 -9.35
CA GLU A 163 6.18 -0.95 -8.59
C GLU A 163 6.72 -0.40 -7.27
N ALA A 164 5.84 -0.17 -6.30
CA ALA A 164 6.18 0.50 -5.03
C ALA A 164 7.07 -0.35 -4.10
N CYS A 165 6.89 -1.67 -4.10
CA CYS A 165 7.80 -2.62 -3.44
C CYS A 165 7.82 -3.91 -4.25
N ILE A 166 8.98 -4.31 -4.76
CA ILE A 166 9.15 -5.49 -5.62
C ILE A 166 10.37 -6.30 -5.20
N THR A 167 10.35 -7.58 -5.56
CA THR A 167 11.41 -8.56 -5.27
C THR A 167 12.20 -8.90 -6.53
N ASP A 168 13.32 -9.63 -6.38
CA ASP A 168 14.05 -10.16 -7.53
C ASP A 168 13.19 -11.13 -8.35
N ALA A 169 12.39 -11.97 -7.68
CA ALA A 169 11.43 -12.84 -8.35
C ALA A 169 10.43 -12.07 -9.22
N TRP A 170 9.97 -10.90 -8.77
CA TRP A 170 9.14 -10.02 -9.61
C TRP A 170 9.91 -9.45 -10.80
N ARG A 171 11.18 -9.08 -10.62
CA ARG A 171 12.02 -8.52 -11.70
C ARG A 171 12.27 -9.56 -12.79
N ASP A 172 12.52 -10.80 -12.39
CA ASP A 172 12.87 -11.92 -13.25
C ASP A 172 11.65 -12.57 -13.95
N ALA A 173 10.43 -12.25 -13.50
CA ALA A 173 9.17 -12.72 -14.08
C ALA A 173 8.75 -11.99 -15.37
#